data_AF-A0ABD7YRB0-F1
#
_entry.id   AF-A0ABD7YRB0-F1
#
_cell.length_a   1.000
_cell.length_b   1.000
_cell.length_c   1.000
_cell.angle_alpha   90.00
_cell.angle_beta   90.00
_cell.angle_gamma   90.00
#
_symmetry.space_group_name_H-M   'P 1'
#
loop_
_entity.id
_entity.type
_entity.pdbx_description
1 polymer ?
#
loop_
_entity_poly.entity_id
_entity_poly.type
_entity_poly.pdbx_seq_one_letter_code
_entity_poly.pdbx_strand_id
1 'polypeptide(L)'
;MTKQHHCENLPSDVQVYYTDHYTTNKQWFLFISESALEMDLELSHELNEVGELLWQTAFNIIHCPYCGMKLEKEDNGNPHFHKAINYKLI
;
A
#
# COMPACT_ATOMS: atom_id res chain seq x y z
N MET A 1 9.39 -2.22 14.45
CA MET A 1 8.06 -2.87 14.45
C MET A 1 7.17 -2.13 13.48
N THR A 2 6.66 -2.82 12.46
CA THR A 2 5.71 -2.27 11.47
C THR A 2 4.31 -2.50 12.03
N LYS A 3 3.53 -1.43 12.27
CA LYS A 3 2.15 -1.54 12.74
C LYS A 3 1.26 -1.75 11.52
N GLN A 4 0.34 -2.72 11.55
CA GLN A 4 -0.60 -3.00 10.47
C GLN A 4 -2.03 -2.71 10.95
N HIS A 5 -2.82 -2.04 10.11
CA HIS A 5 -4.24 -1.86 10.37
C HIS A 5 -4.99 -3.06 9.80
N HIS A 6 -5.70 -3.77 10.67
CA HIS A 6 -6.54 -4.91 10.30
C HIS A 6 -7.98 -4.41 10.18
N CYS A 7 -8.60 -4.67 9.02
CA CYS A 7 -9.95 -4.25 8.70
C CYS A 7 -10.64 -5.36 7.89
N GLU A 8 -11.83 -5.78 8.31
CA GLU A 8 -12.59 -6.86 7.66
C GLU A 8 -13.13 -6.46 6.29
N ASN A 9 -13.31 -5.16 6.05
CA ASN A 9 -13.79 -4.61 4.77
C ASN A 9 -12.67 -4.42 3.74
N LEU A 10 -11.43 -4.79 4.08
CA LEU A 10 -10.26 -4.52 3.27
C LEU A 10 -10.07 -5.67 2.26
N PRO A 11 -10.03 -5.37 0.95
CA PRO A 11 -9.78 -6.39 -0.08
C PRO A 11 -8.42 -7.08 0.10
N SER A 12 -8.26 -8.30 -0.43
CA SER A 12 -7.04 -9.11 -0.26
C SER A 12 -5.79 -8.51 -0.92
N ASP A 13 -5.99 -7.72 -1.97
CA ASP A 13 -4.97 -7.01 -2.77
C ASP A 13 -4.62 -5.62 -2.20
N VAL A 14 -5.25 -5.26 -1.08
CA VAL A 14 -5.06 -3.97 -0.41
C VAL A 14 -4.44 -4.21 0.96
N GLN A 15 -3.54 -3.34 1.39
CA GLN A 15 -2.89 -3.44 2.69
C GLN A 15 -2.73 -2.05 3.33
N VAL A 16 -2.73 -1.97 4.67
CA VAL A 16 -2.52 -0.69 5.37
C VAL A 16 -1.46 -0.85 6.46
N TYR A 17 -0.35 -0.14 6.30
CA TYR A 17 0.80 -0.20 7.23
C TYR A 17 1.24 1.17 7.71
N TYR A 18 1.76 1.21 8.94
CA TYR A 18 2.46 2.35 9.51
C TYR A 18 3.96 2.21 9.23
N THR A 19 4.48 3.04 8.33
CA THR A 19 5.84 2.95 7.80
C THR A 19 6.42 4.32 7.42
N ASP A 20 7.75 4.41 7.41
CA ASP A 20 8.57 5.55 6.96
C ASP A 20 9.27 5.27 5.61
N HIS A 21 8.94 4.18 4.92
CA HIS A 21 9.60 3.81 3.66
C HIS A 21 9.51 4.88 2.56
N TYR A 22 8.53 5.79 2.66
CA TYR A 22 8.24 6.80 1.64
C TYR A 22 8.36 8.24 2.14
N THR A 23 8.63 8.43 3.43
CA THR A 23 8.60 9.72 4.12
C THR A 23 9.59 9.72 5.27
N THR A 24 10.17 10.87 5.61
CA THR A 24 11.13 10.99 6.72
C THR A 24 10.57 10.55 8.08
N ASN A 25 9.26 10.73 8.28
CA ASN A 25 8.55 10.31 9.48
C ASN A 25 7.60 9.15 9.14
N LYS A 26 7.29 8.31 10.13
CA LYS A 26 6.30 7.24 9.96
C LYS A 26 4.92 7.81 9.71
N GLN A 27 4.24 7.25 8.72
CA GLN A 27 2.85 7.57 8.38
C GLN A 27 2.11 6.29 8.05
N TRP A 28 0.78 6.37 8.05
CA TRP A 28 -0.05 5.29 7.55
C TRP A 28 -0.11 5.36 6.03
N PHE A 29 0.15 4.23 5.39
CA PHE A 29 0.07 4.05 3.95
C PHE A 29 -0.92 2.94 3.63
N LEU A 30 -1.80 3.23 2.68
CA LEU A 30 -2.63 2.29 1.94
C LEU A 30 -1.85 1.82 0.72
N PHE A 31 -1.68 0.52 0.57
CA PHE A 31 -1.06 -0.12 -0.58
C PHE A 31 -2.16 -0.81 -1.37
N ILE A 32 -2.20 -0.54 -2.67
CA ILE A 32 -3.01 -1.27 -3.63
C ILE A 32 -2.01 -1.86 -4.62
N SER A 33 -2.05 -3.17 -4.81
CA SER A 33 -1.06 -3.87 -5.64
C SER A 33 -1.74 -4.89 -6.53
N GLU A 34 -1.15 -5.09 -7.71
CA GLU A 34 -1.49 -6.20 -8.59
C GLU A 34 -0.27 -7.10 -8.73
N SER A 35 -0.51 -8.40 -8.62
CA SER A 35 0.50 -9.45 -8.74
C SER A 35 0.20 -10.34 -9.93
N ALA A 36 1.26 -10.85 -10.56
CA ALA A 36 1.20 -11.70 -11.73
C ALA A 36 0.41 -12.99 -11.46
N LEU A 37 -0.52 -13.30 -12.35
CA LEU A 37 -1.22 -14.58 -12.43
C LEU A 37 -0.49 -15.51 -13.41
N GLU A 38 -0.87 -16.79 -13.41
CA GLU A 38 -0.31 -17.79 -14.33
C GLU A 38 -0.43 -17.38 -15.80
N MET A 39 -1.56 -16.78 -16.17
CA MET A 39 -1.79 -16.29 -17.54
C MET A 39 -0.84 -15.14 -17.93
N ASP A 40 -0.40 -14.32 -16.98
CA ASP A 40 0.52 -13.21 -17.26
C ASP A 40 1.93 -13.73 -17.62
N LEU A 41 2.35 -14.84 -17.02
CA LEU A 41 3.63 -15.50 -17.33
C LEU A 41 3.64 -16.10 -18.74
N GLU A 42 2.49 -16.58 -19.23
CA GLU A 42 2.38 -17.06 -20.61
C GLU A 42 2.52 -15.93 -21.63
N LEU A 43 2.13 -14.70 -21.24
CA LEU A 43 2.09 -13.54 -22.12
C LEU A 43 3.34 -12.65 -22.04
N SER A 44 4.16 -12.79 -20.98
CA SER A 44 5.35 -11.96 -20.74
C SER A 44 6.57 -12.79 -20.39
N HIS A 45 7.66 -12.60 -21.14
CA HIS A 45 8.96 -13.22 -20.85
C HIS A 45 9.76 -12.50 -19.74
N GLU A 46 9.27 -11.37 -19.25
CA GLU A 46 9.91 -10.60 -18.18
C GLU A 46 9.47 -11.07 -16.79
N LEU A 47 8.31 -11.74 -16.69
CA LEU A 47 7.78 -12.30 -15.46
C LEU A 47 8.37 -13.68 -15.19
N ASN A 48 8.79 -13.92 -13.96
CA ASN A 48 9.49 -15.14 -13.55
C ASN A 48 8.58 -16.08 -12.75
N GLU A 49 7.66 -15.53 -11.96
CA GLU A 49 6.84 -16.32 -11.04
C GLU A 49 5.43 -15.74 -10.80
N VAL A 50 4.46 -16.63 -10.52
CA VAL A 50 3.13 -16.23 -10.07
C VAL A 50 3.26 -15.55 -8.70
N GLY A 51 2.62 -14.40 -8.55
CA GLY A 51 2.73 -13.56 -7.35
C GLY A 51 3.72 -12.40 -7.49
N GLU A 52 4.54 -12.38 -8.55
CA GLU A 52 5.44 -11.26 -8.83
C GLU A 52 4.67 -9.93 -8.90
N LEU A 53 5.18 -8.88 -8.25
CA LEU A 53 4.49 -7.59 -8.21
C LEU A 53 4.54 -6.91 -9.59
N LEU A 54 3.39 -6.68 -10.22
CA LEU A 54 3.31 -5.96 -11.50
C LEU A 54 3.36 -4.45 -11.28
N TRP A 55 2.54 -3.98 -10.35
CA TRP A 55 2.54 -2.58 -9.93
C TRP A 55 1.99 -2.45 -8.51
N GLN A 56 2.31 -1.32 -7.90
CA GLN A 56 1.79 -0.95 -6.60
C GLN A 56 1.64 0.56 -6.51
N THR A 57 0.53 1.01 -5.94
CA THR A 57 0.38 2.39 -5.51
C THR A 57 0.27 2.47 -3.99
N ALA A 58 1.12 3.29 -3.39
CA ALA A 58 1.09 3.63 -1.98
C ALA A 58 0.49 5.03 -1.79
N PHE A 59 -0.55 5.16 -0.97
CA PHE A 59 -1.20 6.42 -0.61
C PHE A 59 -1.10 6.65 0.89
N ASN A 60 -0.56 7.79 1.31
CA ASN A 60 -0.61 8.11 2.74
C ASN A 60 -2.03 8.52 3.17
N ILE A 61 -2.50 7.97 4.28
CA ILE A 61 -3.87 8.15 4.77
C ILE A 61 -3.88 8.45 6.28
N ILE A 62 -4.97 9.05 6.74
CA ILE A 62 -5.24 9.27 8.18
C ILE A 62 -6.51 8.58 8.67
N HIS A 63 -7.32 8.10 7.72
CA HIS A 63 -8.51 7.27 7.97
C HIS A 63 -8.44 6.09 7.02
N CYS A 64 -8.79 4.90 7.51
CA CYS A 64 -9.00 3.76 6.64
C CYS A 64 -10.26 4.01 5.78
N PRO A 65 -10.16 3.99 4.45
CA PRO A 65 -11.32 4.25 3.59
C PRO A 65 -12.38 3.14 3.64
N TYR A 66 -12.03 1.95 4.15
CA TYR A 66 -12.93 0.78 4.17
C TYR A 66 -13.75 0.65 5.46
N CYS A 67 -13.24 1.12 6.61
CA CYS A 67 -13.98 1.10 7.88
C CYS A 67 -14.20 2.48 8.49
N GLY A 68 -13.63 3.54 7.91
CA GLY A 68 -13.72 4.90 8.43
C GLY A 68 -12.90 5.16 9.70
N MET A 69 -12.21 4.15 10.26
CA MET A 69 -11.45 4.29 11.48
C MET A 69 -10.28 5.27 11.29
N LYS A 70 -10.15 6.22 12.23
CA LYS A 70 -9.00 7.11 12.30
C LYS A 70 -7.76 6.33 12.73
N LEU A 71 -6.69 6.47 11.96
CA LEU A 71 -5.43 5.78 12.19
C LEU A 71 -4.54 6.64 13.10
N GLU A 72 -4.10 6.08 14.22
CA GLU A 72 -3.24 6.78 15.18
C GLU A 72 -1.88 7.11 14.55
N LYS A 73 -1.56 8.39 14.45
CA LYS A 73 -0.25 8.87 13.99
C LYS A 73 0.46 9.61 15.11
N GLU A 74 1.77 9.75 14.99
CA GLU A 74 2.50 10.73 15.78
C GLU A 74 1.99 12.13 15.44
N ASP A 75 1.49 12.85 16.45
CA ASP A 75 1.10 14.24 16.29
C ASP A 75 2.34 15.11 16.38
N ASN A 76 2.77 15.60 15.23
CA ASN A 76 3.91 16.49 15.08
C ASN A 76 3.48 17.93 14.76
N GLY A 77 2.20 18.27 14.94
CA GLY A 77 1.65 19.60 14.68
C GLY A 77 1.63 20.03 13.21
N ASN A 78 2.10 19.16 12.30
CA ASN A 78 2.13 19.46 10.88
C ASN A 78 0.80 19.06 10.19
N PRO A 79 0.30 19.88 9.26
CA PRO A 79 -0.85 19.50 8.45
C PRO A 79 -0.56 18.23 7.64
N HIS A 80 -1.56 17.34 7.56
CA HIS A 80 -1.47 16.14 6.73
C HIS A 80 -1.79 16.49 5.28
N PHE A 81 -0.90 16.08 4.36
CA PHE A 81 -1.14 16.17 2.92
C PHE A 81 -1.12 14.78 2.30
N HIS A 82 -2.16 14.46 1.54
CA HIS A 82 -2.23 13.20 0.80
C HIS A 82 -1.26 13.22 -0.38
N LYS A 83 -0.53 12.13 -0.56
CA LYS A 83 0.46 11.88 -1.59
C LYS A 83 0.34 10.43 -2.05
N ALA A 84 0.35 10.26 -3.36
CA ALA A 84 0.41 8.97 -4.02
C ALA A 84 1.84 8.70 -4.49
N ILE A 85 2.27 7.46 -4.40
CA ILE A 85 3.54 6.99 -4.95
C ILE A 85 3.22 5.74 -5.75
N ASN A 86 3.50 5.80 -7.05
CA ASN A 86 3.22 4.71 -7.98
C ASN A 86 4.53 4.01 -8.33
N TYR A 87 4.54 2.70 -8.18
CA TYR A 87 5.60 1.81 -8.60
C TYR A 87 5.04 0.93 -9.71
N LYS A 88 5.74 0.92 -10.84
CA LYS A 88 5.44 0.02 -11.95
C LYS A 88 6.72 -0.75 -12.23
N LEU A 89 6.66 -2.07 -12.10
CA LEU A 89 7.74 -2.97 -12.49
C LEU A 89 7.44 -3.37 -13.93
N ILE A 90 7.89 -2.54 -14.88
CA ILE A 90 8.10 -2.95 -16.28
C ILE A 90 9.56 -2.68 -16.59
#